data_AF-A0A349MZ54-F1
#
_entry.id   AF-A0A349MZ54-F1
#
_cell.length_a   1.000
_cell.length_b   1.000
_cell.length_c   1.000
_cell.angle_alpha   90.00
_cell.angle_beta   90.00
_cell.angle_gamma   90.00
#
_symmetry.space_group_name_H-M   'P 1'
#
loop_
_entity.id
_entity.type
_entity.pdbx_description
1 polymer ?
#
loop_
_entity_poly.entity_id
_entity_poly.type
_entity_poly.pdbx_seq_one_letter_code
_entity_poly.pdbx_strand_id
1 'polypeptide(L)' 'MNDEQYMMAIDQGTTSSRAMIFNHRGQVVGKAQKEFPQ' A
#
# COMPACT_ATOMS: atom_id res chain seq x y z
N MET A 1 4.47 -24.98 2.89
CA MET A 1 3.51 -23.87 2.69
C MET A 1 4.20 -22.89 1.77
N ASN A 2 3.58 -22.47 0.66
CA ASN A 2 4.13 -21.39 -0.14
C ASN A 2 3.78 -20.09 0.56
N ASP A 3 4.75 -19.47 1.22
CA ASP A 3 4.60 -18.13 1.77
C ASP A 3 4.67 -17.14 0.61
N GLU A 4 3.52 -16.83 0.00
CA GLU A 4 3.45 -15.80 -1.03
C GLU A 4 3.90 -14.45 -0.44
N GLN A 5 4.95 -13.88 -1.04
CA GLN A 5 5.51 -12.62 -0.61
C GLN A 5 4.82 -11.47 -1.34
N TYR A 6 4.60 -10.38 -0.61
CA TYR A 6 4.00 -9.17 -1.12
C TYR A 6 4.87 -7.98 -0.74
N MET A 7 4.82 -6.93 -1.57
CA MET A 7 5.46 -5.66 -1.24
C MET A 7 4.40 -4.65 -0.81
N MET A 8 4.63 -3.99 0.32
CA MET A 8 3.84 -2.83 0.72
C MET A 8 4.59 -1.55 0.38
N ALA A 9 3.94 -0.64 -0.33
CA ALA A 9 4.39 0.74 -0.46
C ALA A 9 3.54 1.64 0.46
N ILE A 10 4.22 2.52 1.20
CA ILE A 10 3.59 3.57 1.98
C ILE A 10 3.98 4.91 1.35
N ASP A 11 2.98 5.74 1.09
CA ASP A 11 3.14 7.12 0.64
C ASP A 11 2.52 8.02 1.71
N GLN A 12 3.38 8.81 2.38
CA GLN A 12 2.96 9.77 3.40
C GLN A 12 2.96 11.16 2.78
N GLY A 13 1.78 11.58 2.33
CA GLY A 13 1.56 12.93 1.85
C GLY A 13 1.33 13.90 3.00
N THR A 14 1.26 15.19 2.68
CA THR A 14 0.98 16.22 3.69
C THR A 14 -0.41 16.02 4.29
N THR A 15 -1.46 15.89 3.48
CA THR A 15 -2.87 15.79 3.93
C THR A 15 -3.45 14.38 4.03
N SER A 16 -2.67 13.36 3.68
CA SER A 16 -3.14 11.98 3.71
C SER A 16 -1.98 10.98 3.72
N SER A 17 -2.27 9.78 4.19
CA SER A 17 -1.39 8.62 4.07
C SER A 17 -2.05 7.57 3.20
N ARG A 18 -1.25 6.90 2.38
CA ARG A 18 -1.69 5.82 1.51
C ARG A 18 -0.81 4.59 1.69
N ALA A 19 -1.43 3.42 1.69
CA ALA A 19 -0.76 2.13 1.65
C ALA A 19 -1.26 1.33 0.45
N MET A 20 -0.35 0.67 -0.27
CA MET A 20 -0.66 -0.22 -1.39
C MET A 20 0.10 -1.55 -1.22
N ILE A 21 -0.56 -2.66 -1.52
CA ILE A 21 0.05 -4.00 -1.55
C ILE A 21 0.18 -4.43 -3.00
N PHE A 22 1.38 -4.87 -3.37
CA PHE A 22 1.72 -5.36 -4.70
C PHE A 22 2.07 -6.85 -4.65
N ASN A 23 1.57 -7.60 -5.63
CA ASN A 23 2.03 -8.96 -5.88
C ASN A 23 3.33 -8.98 -6.71
N HIS A 24 3.92 -10.15 -6.90
CA HIS A 24 5.15 -10.33 -7.68
C HIS A 24 5.06 -9.92 -9.16
N ARG A 25 3.86 -9.73 -9.70
CA ARG A 25 3.63 -9.23 -11.07
C ARG A 25 3.55 -7.70 -11.11
N GLY A 26 3.77 -7.01 -9.98
CA GLY A 26 3.63 -5.57 -9.84
C GLY A 26 2.17 -5.09 -9.86
N GLN A 27 1.20 -5.99 -9.67
CA GLN A 27 -0.22 -5.62 -9.65
C GLN A 27 -0.63 -5.21 -8.24
N VAL A 28 -1.42 -4.15 -8.13
CA VAL A 28 -2.03 -3.73 -6.86
C VAL A 28 -3.12 -4.74 -6.47
N VAL A 29 -2.93 -5.43 -5.35
CA VAL A 29 -3.88 -6.40 -4.80
C VAL A 29 -4.58 -5.89 -3.53
N GLY A 30 -4.11 -4.77 -2.99
CA GLY A 30 -4.74 -4.09 -1.86
C GLY A 30 -4.37 -2.61 -1.84
N LYS A 31 -5.30 -1.76 -1.40
CA LYS A 31 -5.06 -0.33 -1.23
C LYS A 31 -5.88 0.24 -0.07
N ALA A 32 -5.31 1.17 0.66
CA ALA A 32 -5.99 1.97 1.66
C ALA A 32 -5.46 3.40 1.63
N GLN A 33 -6.34 4.36 1.92
CA GLN A 33 -5.98 5.77 2.06
C GLN A 33 -6.72 6.35 3.26
N LYS A 34 -6.02 7.18 4.04
CA LYS A 34 -6.57 7.89 5.17
C LYS A 34 -6.17 9.36 5.09
N GLU A 35 -7.16 10.22 4.98
CA GLU A 35 -6.97 11.67 5.04
C GLU A 35 -6.85 12.13 6.50
N PHE A 36 -6.15 13.24 6.71
CA PHE A 36 -6.06 13.90 8.01
C PHE A 36 -5.91 15.42 7.84
N PRO A 37 -6.45 16.21 8.79
CA PRO A 37 -6.27 17.66 8.79
C PRO A 37 -4.80 18.03 9.04
N GLN A 38 -4.36 19.18 8.52
CA GLN A 38 -3.02 19.74 8.76
C GLN A 38 -2.95 20.51 10.07
#